data_AF-A0A4R0Z313-F1
#
_entry.id   AF-A0A4R0Z313-F1
#
_cell.length_a   1.000
_cell.length_b   1.000
_cell.length_c   1.000
_cell.angle_alpha   90.00
_cell.angle_beta   90.00
_cell.angle_gamma   90.00
#
_symmetry.space_group_name_H-M   'P 1'
#
loop_
_entity.id
_entity.type
_entity.pdbx_description
1 polymer ?
#
loop_
_entity_poly.entity_id
_entity_poly.type
_entity_poly.pdbx_seq_one_letter_code
_entity_poly.pdbx_strand_id
1 'polypeptide(L)'
;MELLTQYVMLAIGIMFTPLSDDVLMITHLTVAPPGWALFVTTWVVFTLAFSWFYLVGRGLHRVIPTSKRNSRYLNRAKALYEKYGSRIVLISYFIPGLRHPLHYVAGFTSLKFRTYALYNAISALLYTGAWFIVIRLAGQVPAFQQLQDWVLAL
;
A
#
# COMPACT_ATOMS: atom_id res chain seq x y z
N MET A 1 18.58 12.75 -7.71
CA MET A 1 17.65 11.75 -8.27
C MET A 1 16.41 12.48 -8.78
N GLU A 2 15.96 12.25 -10.01
CA GLU A 2 14.72 12.87 -10.50
C GLU A 2 13.51 12.39 -9.68
N LEU A 3 12.55 13.30 -9.40
CA LEU A 3 11.33 12.99 -8.63
C LEU A 3 10.55 11.82 -9.23
N LEU A 4 10.48 11.73 -10.56
CA LEU A 4 9.83 10.62 -11.26
C LEU A 4 10.44 9.27 -10.87
N THR A 5 11.77 9.18 -10.81
CA THR A 5 12.49 7.96 -10.43
C THR A 5 12.14 7.53 -9.01
N GLN A 6 11.99 8.46 -8.07
CA GLN A 6 11.59 8.15 -6.69
C GLN A 6 10.20 7.52 -6.63
N TYR A 7 9.23 8.06 -7.36
CA TYR A 7 7.87 7.51 -7.40
C TYR A 7 7.80 6.15 -8.09
N VAL A 8 8.58 5.97 -9.16
CA VAL A 8 8.68 4.66 -9.85
C VAL A 8 9.32 3.63 -8.93
N MET A 9 10.40 3.98 -8.23
CA MET A 9 11.03 3.10 -7.24
C MET A 9 10.08 2.74 -6.10
N LEU A 10 9.28 3.71 -5.61
CA LEU A 10 8.26 3.44 -4.60
C LEU A 10 7.21 2.45 -5.11
N ALA A 11 6.68 2.67 -6.32
CA ALA A 11 5.69 1.78 -6.92
C ALA A 11 6.23 0.36 -7.11
N ILE A 12 7.42 0.23 -7.68
CA ILE A 12 8.10 -1.06 -7.90
C ILE A 12 8.42 -1.73 -6.56
N GLY A 13 8.88 -0.95 -5.58
CA GLY A 13 9.13 -1.38 -4.22
C GLY A 13 7.92 -2.08 -3.63
N ILE A 14 6.76 -1.41 -3.65
CA ILE A 14 5.50 -1.97 -3.15
C ILE A 14 5.13 -3.24 -3.93
N MET A 15 5.24 -3.21 -5.26
CA MET A 15 4.75 -4.32 -6.10
C MET A 15 5.60 -5.60 -6.03
N PHE A 16 6.92 -5.48 -5.89
CA PHE A 16 7.84 -6.60 -6.15
C PHE A 16 8.82 -6.90 -5.02
N THR A 17 9.03 -5.98 -4.07
CA THR A 17 9.97 -6.23 -2.99
C THR A 17 9.28 -6.89 -1.79
N PRO A 18 9.95 -7.78 -1.06
CA PRO A 18 9.44 -8.34 0.18
C PRO A 18 9.57 -7.35 1.36
N LEU A 19 9.92 -6.08 1.10
CA LEU A 19 10.02 -5.06 2.13
C LEU A 19 8.62 -4.70 2.65
N SER A 20 8.54 -4.29 3.91
CA SER A 20 7.30 -3.70 4.40
C SER A 20 7.07 -2.36 3.70
N ASP A 21 5.85 -2.18 3.19
CA ASP A 21 5.41 -0.91 2.63
C ASP A 21 5.52 0.27 3.61
N ASP A 22 5.51 -0.01 4.93
CA ASP A 22 5.73 1.00 5.96
C ASP A 22 7.15 1.58 5.84
N VAL A 23 8.15 0.71 5.61
CA VAL A 23 9.55 1.13 5.40
C VAL A 23 9.67 1.96 4.12
N LEU A 24 9.03 1.50 3.03
CA LEU A 24 9.04 2.23 1.76
C LEU A 24 8.37 3.62 1.89
N MET A 25 7.25 3.69 2.61
CA MET A 25 6.54 4.94 2.90
C MET A 25 7.42 5.90 3.71
N ILE A 26 8.00 5.42 4.82
CA ILE A 26 8.86 6.24 5.69
C ILE A 26 10.05 6.76 4.89
N THR A 27 10.79 5.89 4.22
CA THR A 27 11.96 6.28 3.43
C THR A 27 11.60 7.28 2.34
N HIS A 28 10.50 7.09 1.64
CA HIS A 28 10.07 8.04 0.61
C HIS A 28 9.72 9.42 1.20
N LEU A 29 8.99 9.45 2.32
CA LEU A 29 8.57 10.71 2.96
C LEU A 29 9.72 11.44 3.67
N THR A 30 10.79 10.75 4.08
CA THR A 30 11.97 11.36 4.70
C THR A 30 12.93 11.96 3.68
N VAL A 31 13.08 11.35 2.51
CA VAL A 31 14.03 11.83 1.49
C VAL A 31 13.43 12.86 0.54
N ALA A 32 12.11 12.82 0.33
CA ALA A 32 11.45 13.71 -0.61
C ALA A 32 11.15 15.09 0.00
N PRO A 33 11.17 16.16 -0.81
CA PRO A 33 10.90 17.50 -0.33
C PRO A 33 9.47 17.59 0.24
N PRO A 34 9.30 18.09 1.48
CA PRO A 34 8.01 18.07 2.15
C PRO A 34 7.03 19.05 1.48
N GLY A 35 5.83 18.59 1.14
CA GLY A 35 4.81 19.44 0.54
C GLY A 35 3.51 18.70 0.21
N TRP A 36 2.49 19.46 -0.18
CA TRP A 36 1.20 18.90 -0.61
C TRP A 36 1.35 18.07 -1.90
N ALA A 37 2.26 18.49 -2.79
CA ALA A 37 2.55 17.73 -4.01
C ALA A 37 3.02 16.31 -3.68
N LEU A 38 3.98 16.17 -2.74
CA LEU A 38 4.45 14.87 -2.26
C LEU A 38 3.31 14.03 -1.71
N PHE A 39 2.49 14.60 -0.84
CA PHE A 39 1.34 13.88 -0.26
C PHE A 39 0.40 13.33 -1.34
N VAL A 40 0.00 14.17 -2.31
CA VAL A 40 -0.95 13.78 -3.36
C VAL A 40 -0.33 12.73 -4.30
N THR A 41 0.93 12.90 -4.71
CA THR A 41 1.60 11.95 -5.61
C THR A 41 1.86 10.62 -4.92
N THR A 42 2.32 10.61 -3.66
CA THR A 42 2.48 9.37 -2.88
C THR A 42 1.14 8.64 -2.73
N TRP A 43 0.06 9.36 -2.43
CA TRP A 43 -1.28 8.78 -2.35
C TRP A 43 -1.70 8.13 -3.68
N VAL A 44 -1.47 8.80 -4.81
CA VAL A 44 -1.76 8.27 -6.15
C VAL A 44 -0.92 7.01 -6.41
N VAL A 45 0.38 7.05 -6.12
CA VAL A 45 1.30 5.91 -6.31
C VAL A 45 0.83 4.70 -5.50
N PHE A 46 0.52 4.88 -4.22
CA PHE A 46 -0.02 3.81 -3.37
C PHE A 46 -1.34 3.27 -3.94
N THR A 47 -2.27 4.14 -4.31
CA THR A 47 -3.57 3.73 -4.87
C THR A 47 -3.39 2.88 -6.13
N LEU A 48 -2.50 3.28 -7.04
CA LEU A 48 -2.20 2.55 -8.28
C LEU A 48 -1.46 1.24 -8.00
N ALA A 49 -0.44 1.26 -7.14
CA ALA A 49 0.32 0.08 -6.75
C ALA A 49 -0.56 -0.99 -6.11
N PHE A 50 -1.50 -0.58 -5.25
CA PHE A 50 -2.43 -1.52 -4.64
C PHE A 50 -3.52 -2.01 -5.59
N SER A 51 -3.94 -1.18 -6.54
CA SER A 51 -4.87 -1.59 -7.61
C SER A 51 -4.26 -2.65 -8.52
N TRP A 52 -2.94 -2.63 -8.72
CA TRP A 52 -2.23 -3.68 -9.44
C TRP A 52 -2.45 -5.07 -8.80
N PHE A 53 -2.38 -5.20 -7.47
CA PHE A 53 -2.63 -6.47 -6.79
C PHE A 53 -4.04 -7.00 -7.02
N TYR A 54 -5.06 -6.12 -7.07
CA TYR A 54 -6.41 -6.52 -7.46
C TYR A 54 -6.45 -7.07 -8.89
N LEU A 55 -5.80 -6.39 -9.83
CA LEU A 55 -5.78 -6.81 -11.24
C LEU A 55 -5.07 -8.15 -11.42
N VAL A 56 -3.93 -8.34 -10.74
CA VAL A 56 -3.21 -9.62 -10.70
C VAL A 56 -4.10 -10.71 -10.10
N GLY A 57 -4.74 -10.44 -8.95
CA GLY A 57 -5.67 -11.39 -8.33
C GLY A 57 -6.83 -11.78 -9.26
N ARG A 58 -7.38 -10.82 -10.00
CA ARG A 58 -8.47 -11.04 -10.97
C ARG A 58 -8.02 -11.80 -12.21
N GLY A 59 -6.80 -11.55 -12.69
CA GLY A 59 -6.17 -12.31 -13.77
C GLY A 59 -5.93 -13.77 -13.36
N LEU A 60 -5.33 -13.98 -12.18
CA LEU A 60 -5.09 -15.31 -11.62
C LEU A 60 -6.41 -16.07 -11.35
N HIS A 61 -7.47 -15.38 -10.95
CA HIS A 61 -8.82 -15.96 -10.84
C HIS A 61 -9.36 -16.48 -12.19
N ARG A 62 -8.90 -15.98 -13.34
CA ARG A 62 -9.31 -16.53 -14.64
C ARG A 62 -8.50 -17.76 -15.05
N VAL A 63 -7.25 -17.86 -14.59
CA VAL A 63 -6.29 -18.88 -15.06
C VAL A 63 -6.19 -20.07 -14.10
N ILE A 64 -6.25 -19.87 -12.78
CA ILE A 64 -5.99 -20.93 -11.80
C ILE A 64 -7.29 -21.71 -11.51
N PRO A 65 -7.34 -23.05 -11.69
CA PRO A 65 -8.50 -23.85 -11.34
C PRO A 65 -8.88 -23.74 -9.85
N THR A 66 -10.17 -23.80 -9.54
CA THR A 66 -10.71 -23.65 -8.17
C THR A 66 -10.12 -24.66 -7.18
N SER A 67 -9.75 -25.87 -7.62
CA SER A 67 -9.19 -26.92 -6.74
C SER A 67 -7.82 -26.57 -6.15
N LYS A 68 -7.02 -25.72 -6.82
CA LYS A 68 -5.69 -25.27 -6.35
C LYS A 68 -5.74 -23.99 -5.52
N ARG A 69 -6.93 -23.43 -5.25
CA ARG A 69 -7.10 -22.16 -4.51
C ARG A 69 -7.25 -22.33 -3.00
N ASN A 70 -7.02 -23.54 -2.48
CA ASN A 70 -7.28 -23.89 -1.09
C ASN A 70 -6.03 -23.65 -0.20
N SER A 71 -5.60 -22.39 -0.11
CA SER A 71 -4.55 -21.98 0.83
C SER A 71 -5.17 -21.44 2.12
N ARG A 72 -4.55 -21.75 3.27
CA ARG A 72 -4.95 -21.21 4.59
C ARG A 72 -5.06 -19.68 4.58
N TYR A 73 -4.18 -18.99 3.86
CA TYR A 73 -4.18 -17.53 3.76
C TYR A 73 -5.33 -17.01 2.90
N LEU A 74 -5.62 -17.67 1.78
CA LEU A 74 -6.74 -17.32 0.90
C LEU A 74 -8.07 -17.53 1.61
N ASN A 75 -8.23 -18.64 2.35
CA ASN A 75 -9.47 -18.93 3.08
C ASN A 75 -9.71 -17.92 4.21
N ARG A 76 -8.64 -17.54 4.94
CA ARG A 76 -8.74 -16.47 5.95
C ARG A 76 -9.14 -15.14 5.34
N ALA A 77 -8.50 -14.75 4.24
CA ALA A 77 -8.84 -13.51 3.55
C ALA A 77 -10.29 -13.52 3.02
N LYS A 78 -10.75 -14.64 2.45
CA LYS A 78 -12.15 -14.83 2.06
C LYS A 78 -13.11 -14.67 3.23
N ALA A 79 -12.85 -15.33 4.37
CA ALA A 79 -13.67 -15.21 5.56
C ALA A 79 -13.75 -13.75 6.07
N LEU A 80 -12.65 -12.99 5.97
CA LEU A 80 -12.65 -11.57 6.31
C LEU A 80 -13.49 -10.74 5.32
N TYR A 81 -13.44 -11.04 4.02
CA TYR A 81 -14.32 -10.40 3.02
C TYR A 81 -15.79 -10.78 3.20
N GLU A 82 -16.10 -12.02 3.57
CA GLU A 82 -17.47 -12.45 3.89
C GLU A 82 -18.01 -11.71 5.13
N LYS A 83 -17.16 -11.53 6.16
CA LYS A 83 -17.57 -10.87 7.41
C LYS A 83 -17.68 -9.35 7.29
N TYR A 84 -16.72 -8.69 6.63
CA TYR A 84 -16.59 -7.23 6.65
C TYR A 84 -16.84 -6.57 5.28
N GLY A 85 -16.97 -7.36 4.20
CA GLY A 85 -17.15 -6.86 2.85
C GLY A 85 -15.96 -6.02 2.37
N SER A 86 -16.21 -5.06 1.49
CA SER A 86 -15.17 -4.17 0.95
C SER A 86 -14.54 -3.23 1.98
N ARG A 87 -15.15 -3.06 3.16
CA ARG A 87 -14.61 -2.22 4.24
C ARG A 87 -13.32 -2.79 4.82
N ILE A 88 -13.08 -4.09 4.67
CA ILE A 88 -11.84 -4.72 5.14
C ILE A 88 -10.60 -4.13 4.48
N VAL A 89 -10.72 -3.58 3.27
CA VAL A 89 -9.62 -2.91 2.56
C VAL A 89 -9.07 -1.76 3.39
N LEU A 90 -9.93 -0.98 4.06
CA LEU A 90 -9.53 0.13 4.96
C LEU A 90 -8.64 -0.35 6.09
N ILE A 91 -9.08 -1.40 6.79
CA ILE A 91 -8.36 -1.94 7.95
C ILE A 91 -7.05 -2.60 7.50
N SER A 92 -7.04 -3.23 6.33
CA SER A 92 -5.87 -3.95 5.81
C SER A 92 -4.65 -3.06 5.60
N TYR A 93 -4.84 -1.77 5.34
CA TYR A 93 -3.74 -0.81 5.21
C TYR A 93 -2.98 -0.61 6.52
N PHE A 94 -3.59 -0.86 7.68
CA PHE A 94 -2.93 -0.62 8.97
C PHE A 94 -2.37 -1.90 9.60
N ILE A 95 -2.57 -3.06 8.97
CA ILE A 95 -2.10 -4.35 9.50
C ILE A 95 -1.09 -4.96 8.52
N PRO A 96 0.22 -4.91 8.84
CA PRO A 96 1.24 -5.58 8.05
C PRO A 96 0.92 -7.07 7.87
N GLY A 97 1.19 -7.60 6.68
CA GLY A 97 0.91 -9.00 6.34
C GLY A 97 -0.53 -9.32 5.91
N LEU A 98 -1.53 -8.51 6.28
CA LEU A 98 -2.90 -8.65 5.77
C LEU A 98 -3.17 -7.82 4.51
N ARG A 99 -2.40 -6.73 4.31
CA ARG A 99 -2.58 -5.77 3.23
C ARG A 99 -2.55 -6.43 1.84
N HIS A 100 -1.44 -7.05 1.48
CA HIS A 100 -1.28 -7.71 0.18
C HIS A 100 -2.29 -8.84 -0.05
N PRO A 101 -2.45 -9.84 0.85
CA PRO A 101 -3.39 -10.93 0.62
C PRO A 101 -4.83 -10.46 0.42
N LEU A 102 -5.28 -9.46 1.19
CA LEU A 102 -6.65 -8.95 1.04
C LEU A 102 -6.85 -8.23 -0.29
N HIS A 103 -5.83 -7.54 -0.81
CA HIS A 103 -5.92 -6.87 -2.11
C HIS A 103 -5.92 -7.86 -3.27
N TYR A 104 -5.10 -8.92 -3.19
CA TYR A 104 -5.17 -10.02 -4.14
C TYR A 104 -6.53 -10.71 -4.10
N VAL A 105 -7.02 -11.05 -2.90
CA VAL A 105 -8.29 -11.77 -2.72
C VAL A 105 -9.47 -10.94 -3.19
N ALA A 106 -9.43 -9.61 -3.05
CA ALA A 106 -10.44 -8.74 -3.65
C ALA A 106 -10.62 -9.02 -5.15
N GLY A 107 -9.53 -9.24 -5.88
CA GLY A 107 -9.55 -9.61 -7.31
C GLY A 107 -10.08 -11.02 -7.57
N PHE A 108 -9.91 -11.96 -6.62
CA PHE A 108 -10.48 -13.30 -6.69
C PHE A 108 -11.97 -13.36 -6.33
N THR A 109 -12.52 -12.32 -5.70
CA THR A 109 -13.94 -12.25 -5.36
C THR A 109 -14.76 -11.67 -6.51
N SER A 110 -16.09 -11.73 -6.41
CA SER A 110 -17.02 -11.10 -7.35
C SER A 110 -17.14 -9.57 -7.18
N LEU A 111 -16.27 -8.94 -6.38
CA LEU A 111 -16.29 -7.51 -6.14
C LEU A 111 -16.02 -6.72 -7.43
N LYS A 112 -16.93 -5.78 -7.72
CA LYS A 112 -16.77 -4.82 -8.83
C LYS A 112 -15.54 -3.94 -8.57
N PHE A 113 -14.72 -3.74 -9.59
CA PHE A 113 -13.50 -2.92 -9.49
C PHE A 113 -13.79 -1.51 -8.98
N ARG A 114 -14.92 -0.90 -9.38
CA ARG A 114 -15.30 0.45 -8.92
C ARG A 114 -15.46 0.54 -7.40
N THR A 115 -16.14 -0.43 -6.80
CA THR A 115 -16.33 -0.50 -5.35
C THR A 115 -14.99 -0.69 -4.66
N TYR A 116 -14.18 -1.63 -5.14
CA TYR A 116 -12.85 -1.88 -4.62
C TYR A 116 -11.95 -0.63 -4.71
N ALA A 117 -11.88 0.01 -5.89
CA ALA A 117 -11.04 1.17 -6.14
C ALA A 117 -11.38 2.35 -5.24
N LEU A 118 -12.66 2.57 -4.93
CA LEU A 118 -13.10 3.60 -4.00
C LEU A 118 -12.60 3.31 -2.58
N TYR A 119 -12.81 2.09 -2.06
CA TYR A 119 -12.28 1.72 -0.75
C TYR A 119 -10.76 1.78 -0.72
N ASN A 120 -10.08 1.30 -1.77
CA ASN A 120 -8.63 1.35 -1.90
C ASN A 120 -8.11 2.79 -1.86
N ALA A 121 -8.69 3.69 -2.64
CA ALA A 121 -8.29 5.10 -2.68
C ALA A 121 -8.46 5.79 -1.33
N ILE A 122 -9.58 5.54 -0.62
CA ILE A 122 -9.81 6.08 0.72
C ILE A 122 -8.80 5.49 1.72
N SER A 123 -8.52 4.18 1.63
CA SER A 123 -7.57 3.50 2.51
C SER A 123 -6.16 4.03 2.34
N ALA A 124 -5.71 4.17 1.08
CA ALA A 124 -4.44 4.78 0.73
C ALA A 124 -4.35 6.23 1.21
N LEU A 125 -5.44 7.00 1.12
CA LEU A 125 -5.48 8.38 1.58
C LEU A 125 -5.26 8.46 3.09
N LEU A 126 -6.01 7.67 3.86
CA LEU A 126 -5.89 7.62 5.31
C LEU A 126 -4.50 7.16 5.75
N TYR A 127 -3.97 6.13 5.10
CA TYR A 127 -2.65 5.58 5.40
C TYR A 127 -1.52 6.57 5.07
N THR A 128 -1.57 7.20 3.89
CA THR A 128 -0.60 8.24 3.49
C THR A 128 -0.70 9.45 4.42
N GLY A 129 -1.92 9.85 4.79
CA GLY A 129 -2.15 10.96 5.73
C GLY A 129 -1.58 10.68 7.12
N ALA A 130 -1.80 9.48 7.64
CA ALA A 130 -1.25 9.06 8.93
C ALA A 130 0.28 9.14 8.93
N TRP A 131 0.95 8.55 7.93
CA TRP A 131 2.40 8.60 7.82
C TRP A 131 2.93 10.01 7.57
N PHE A 132 2.25 10.80 6.75
CA PHE A 132 2.65 12.19 6.50
C PHE A 132 2.63 13.03 7.78
N ILE A 133 1.59 12.87 8.62
CA ILE A 133 1.52 13.53 9.92
C ILE A 133 2.64 13.04 10.84
N VAL A 134 2.85 11.72 10.94
CA VAL A 134 3.91 11.14 11.77
C VAL A 134 5.29 11.66 11.39
N ILE A 135 5.63 11.67 10.10
CA ILE A 135 6.93 12.15 9.62
C ILE A 135 7.10 13.66 9.82
N ARG A 136 6.03 14.45 9.62
CA ARG A 136 6.04 15.89 9.91
C ARG A 136 6.32 16.18 11.38
N LEU A 137 5.71 15.42 12.29
CA LEU A 137 5.93 15.56 13.72
C LEU A 137 7.33 15.05 14.11
N ALA A 138 7.77 13.93 13.54
CA ALA A 138 9.11 13.40 13.76
C ALA A 138 10.20 14.39 13.32
N GLY A 139 10.00 15.10 12.21
CA GLY A 139 10.90 16.15 11.71
C GLY A 139 11.12 17.33 12.67
N GLN A 140 10.29 17.50 13.70
CA GLN A 140 10.50 18.51 14.74
C GLN A 140 11.45 18.05 15.87
N VAL A 141 11.78 16.76 15.90
CA VAL A 141 12.66 16.16 16.91
C VAL A 141 14.11 16.23 16.43
N PRO A 142 15.05 16.84 17.19
CA PRO A 142 16.45 16.99 16.78
C PRO A 142 17.16 15.65 16.46
N ALA A 143 16.86 14.60 17.23
CA ALA A 143 17.40 13.26 16.97
C ALA A 143 16.98 12.70 15.60
N PHE A 144 15.76 13.01 15.16
CA PHE A 144 15.27 12.58 13.86
C PHE A 144 15.90 13.41 12.73
N GLN A 145 16.13 14.70 12.94
CA GLN A 145 16.86 15.55 11.98
C GLN A 145 18.28 15.02 11.79
N GLN A 146 18.98 14.71 12.87
CA GLN A 146 20.33 14.13 12.79
C GLN A 146 20.35 12.78 12.05
N LEU A 147 19.35 11.93 12.28
CA LEU A 147 19.18 10.68 11.53
C LEU A 147 18.91 10.96 10.05
N GLN A 148 18.02 11.90 9.74
CA GLN A 148 17.68 12.27 8.37
C GLN A 148 18.90 12.83 7.62
N ASP A 149 19.67 13.71 8.25
CA ASP A 149 20.91 14.26 7.68
C ASP A 149 21.94 13.15 7.41
N TRP A 150 22.10 12.21 8.34
CA TRP A 150 22.98 11.06 8.15
C TRP A 150 22.53 10.16 6.99
N VAL A 151 21.22 9.92 6.87
CA VAL A 151 20.64 9.13 5.76
C VAL A 151 20.81 9.84 4.42
N LEU A 152 20.70 11.17 4.38
CA LEU A 152 20.89 11.96 3.17
C LEU A 152 22.37 12.11 2.76
N ALA A 153 23.30 11.85 3.69
CA ALA A 153 24.74 11.87 3.45
C ALA A 153 25.31 10.53 2.94
N LEU A 154 24.53 9.44 2.98
CA LEU A 154 24.84 8.12 2.43
C LEU A 154 24.57 8.05 0.92
#